data_AF-A0A6J1BCM4-F1
#
_entry.id   AF-A0A6J1BCM4-F1
#
_cell.length_a   1.000
_cell.length_b   1.000
_cell.length_c   1.000
_cell.angle_alpha   90.00
_cell.angle_beta   90.00
_cell.angle_gamma   90.00
#
_symmetry.space_group_name_H-M   'P 1'
#
loop_
_entity.id
_entity.type
_entity.pdbx_description
1 polymer ?
#
loop_
_entity_poly.entity_id
_entity_poly.type
_entity_poly.pdbx_seq_one_letter_code
_entity_poly.pdbx_strand_id
1 'polypeptide(L)'
;MQKSESYCSDKYTLTEAGWMNVTTADTEEFCKPGGCGEHTMAVLTCIHLVKRDYKFANKATVQDLNFTITQGCDSGFNETTIINDARRTGKSGIEFIISILVALFLLMHFHD
;
A
#
# COMPACT_ATOMS: atom_id res chain seq x y z
N MET A 1 -2.51 32.29 6.90
CA MET A 1 -1.08 32.00 6.63
C MET A 1 -1.00 30.55 6.17
N GLN A 2 -0.80 30.30 4.88
CA GLN A 2 -0.52 28.95 4.38
C GLN A 2 0.88 28.57 4.86
N LYS A 3 0.97 27.58 5.75
CA LYS A 3 2.25 27.08 6.25
C LYS A 3 2.96 26.42 5.08
N SER A 4 4.14 26.96 4.75
CA SER A 4 4.99 26.45 3.68
C SER A 4 5.21 24.96 3.83
N GLU A 5 5.13 24.27 2.69
CA GLU A 5 5.39 22.86 2.46
C GLU A 5 6.43 22.29 3.43
N SER A 6 6.07 21.20 4.13
CA SER A 6 7.08 20.30 4.69
C SER A 6 7.84 19.73 3.50
N TYR A 7 8.97 20.34 3.15
CA TYR A 7 9.81 19.83 2.07
C TYR A 7 10.35 18.48 2.52
N CYS A 8 9.86 17.42 1.88
CA CYS A 8 10.42 16.10 2.08
C CYS A 8 11.88 16.11 1.61
N SER A 9 12.76 15.51 2.41
CA SER A 9 14.13 15.29 1.97
C SER A 9 14.13 14.47 0.68
N ASP A 10 15.02 14.79 -0.26
CA ASP A 10 15.16 14.09 -1.55
C ASP A 10 15.40 12.58 -1.40
N LYS A 11 15.86 12.11 -0.23
CA LYS A 11 15.99 10.68 0.07
C LYS A 11 14.64 9.94 0.11
N TYR A 12 13.54 10.69 0.30
CA TYR A 12 12.16 10.19 0.26
C TYR A 12 11.52 10.36 -1.13
N THR A 13 12.26 10.80 -2.14
CA THR A 13 11.74 10.91 -3.50
C THR A 13 11.46 9.53 -4.07
N LEU A 14 10.21 9.31 -4.47
CA LEU A 14 9.81 8.10 -5.19
C LEU A 14 10.45 8.11 -6.59
N THR A 15 11.16 7.04 -6.92
CA THR A 15 11.81 6.86 -8.23
C THR A 15 11.32 5.58 -8.90
N GLU A 16 11.65 5.40 -10.18
CA GLU A 16 11.38 4.16 -10.92
C GLU A 16 12.01 2.92 -10.29
N ALA A 17 13.02 3.07 -9.42
CA ALA A 17 13.61 1.96 -8.68
C ALA A 17 12.65 1.31 -7.66
N GLY A 18 11.52 1.96 -7.33
CA GLY A 18 10.43 1.41 -6.54
C GLY A 18 10.51 1.75 -5.05
N TRP A 19 11.65 1.54 -4.37
CA TRP A 19 11.76 1.85 -2.93
C TRP A 19 12.57 3.11 -2.65
N MET A 20 12.09 3.85 -1.66
CA MET A 20 12.70 5.07 -1.14
C MET A 20 13.55 4.68 0.05
N ASN A 21 14.78 5.17 0.16
CA ASN A 21 15.78 4.75 1.15
C ASN A 21 15.43 5.20 2.60
N VAL A 22 14.25 4.80 3.11
CA VAL A 22 13.74 5.10 4.44
C VAL A 22 14.36 4.12 5.42
N THR A 23 15.15 4.64 6.35
CA THR A 23 15.85 3.85 7.37
C THR A 23 15.03 3.77 8.66
N THR A 24 15.48 2.93 9.60
CA THR A 24 14.92 2.85 10.96
C THR A 24 14.84 4.23 11.63
N ALA A 25 15.88 5.05 11.48
CA ALA A 25 15.99 6.39 12.05
C ALA A 25 14.98 7.39 11.46
N ASP A 26 14.47 7.11 10.26
CA ASP A 26 13.54 7.98 9.56
C ASP A 26 12.09 7.78 9.97
N THR A 27 11.78 6.68 10.68
CA THR A 27 10.41 6.26 11.01
C THR A 27 9.58 7.40 11.60
N GLU A 28 10.06 8.04 12.66
CA GLU A 28 9.31 9.09 13.36
C GLU A 28 9.05 10.30 12.45
N GLU A 29 10.08 10.76 11.73
CA GLU A 29 9.97 11.95 10.87
C GLU A 29 9.10 11.68 9.63
N PHE A 30 9.27 10.50 9.02
CA PHE A 30 8.56 10.10 7.82
C PHE A 30 7.07 9.86 8.09
N CYS A 31 6.74 9.23 9.23
CA CYS A 31 5.37 8.79 9.56
C CYS A 31 4.56 9.78 10.40
N LYS A 32 5.15 10.88 10.88
CA LYS A 32 4.39 11.91 11.61
C LYS A 32 3.21 12.43 10.77
N PRO A 33 2.10 12.88 11.39
CA PRO A 33 0.99 13.51 10.67
C PRO A 33 1.48 14.69 9.80
N GLY A 34 1.06 14.74 8.53
CA GLY A 34 1.57 15.71 7.54
C GLY A 34 3.02 15.48 7.11
N GLY A 35 3.60 14.32 7.46
CA GLY A 35 4.93 13.88 7.08
C GLY A 35 4.99 13.31 5.67
N CYS A 36 6.18 12.86 5.29
CA CYS A 36 6.46 12.40 3.93
C CYS A 36 5.76 11.08 3.58
N GLY A 37 5.43 10.25 4.56
CA GLY A 37 4.64 9.04 4.35
C GLY A 37 3.27 9.33 3.74
N GLU A 38 2.54 10.31 4.29
CA GLU A 38 1.24 10.72 3.74
C GLU A 38 1.38 11.28 2.32
N HIS A 39 2.41 12.11 2.09
CA HIS A 39 2.67 12.67 0.76
C HIS A 39 2.98 11.58 -0.27
N THR A 40 3.85 10.62 0.07
CA THR A 40 4.17 9.50 -0.81
C THR A 40 2.93 8.64 -1.09
N MET A 41 2.10 8.34 -0.08
CA MET A 41 0.87 7.57 -0.30
C MET A 41 -0.12 8.28 -1.23
N ALA A 42 -0.18 9.62 -1.21
CA ALA A 42 -0.98 10.40 -2.15
C ALA A 42 -0.45 10.26 -3.60
N VAL A 43 0.87 10.32 -3.79
CA VAL A 43 1.50 10.10 -5.11
C VAL A 43 1.24 8.67 -5.61
N LEU A 44 1.40 7.67 -4.76
CA LEU A 44 1.11 6.26 -5.08
C LEU A 44 -0.36 6.07 -5.49
N THR A 45 -1.29 6.72 -4.78
CA THR A 45 -2.71 6.72 -5.13
C THR A 45 -2.94 7.31 -6.52
N CYS A 46 -2.30 8.43 -6.85
CA CYS A 46 -2.37 9.03 -8.18
C CYS A 46 -1.89 8.04 -9.27
N ILE A 47 -0.74 7.40 -9.07
CA ILE A 47 -0.20 6.40 -10.01
C ILE A 47 -1.20 5.27 -10.22
N HIS A 48 -1.78 4.73 -9.15
CA HIS A 48 -2.77 3.65 -9.24
C HIS A 48 -4.03 4.07 -10.01
N LEU A 49 -4.51 5.30 -9.80
CA LEU A 49 -5.71 5.80 -10.49
C LEU A 49 -5.48 6.00 -11.98
N VAL A 50 -4.28 6.44 -12.39
CA VAL A 50 -3.92 6.65 -13.80
C VAL A 50 -3.55 5.33 -14.49
N LYS A 51 -2.81 4.45 -13.82
CA LYS A 51 -2.33 3.17 -14.35
C LYS A 51 -2.40 2.07 -13.28
N ARG A 52 -3.54 1.38 -13.21
CA ARG A 52 -3.81 0.38 -12.17
C ARG A 52 -2.80 -0.77 -12.11
N ASP A 53 -2.25 -1.17 -13.24
CA ASP A 53 -1.28 -2.25 -13.44
C ASP A 53 0.18 -1.77 -13.46
N TYR A 54 0.46 -0.56 -12.96
CA TYR A 54 1.80 -0.01 -12.88
C TYR A 54 2.75 -0.92 -12.08
N LYS A 55 3.97 -1.09 -12.59
CA LYS A 55 5.06 -1.77 -11.91
C LYS A 55 6.31 -0.92 -12.01
N PHE A 56 6.98 -0.77 -10.87
CA PHE A 56 8.30 -0.15 -10.80
C PHE A 56 9.36 -1.07 -11.43
N ALA A 57 10.55 -0.56 -11.71
CA ALA A 57 11.64 -1.31 -12.34
C ALA A 57 12.07 -2.54 -11.52
N ASN A 58 11.93 -2.47 -10.19
CA ASN A 58 12.16 -3.59 -9.27
C ASN A 58 11.00 -4.61 -9.22
N LYS A 59 9.97 -4.44 -10.07
CA LYS A 59 8.74 -5.24 -10.17
C LYS A 59 7.74 -5.05 -9.02
N ALA A 60 8.01 -4.16 -8.07
CA ALA A 60 7.05 -3.81 -7.04
C ALA A 60 5.81 -3.17 -7.67
N THR A 61 4.65 -3.47 -7.12
CA THR A 61 3.39 -2.80 -7.44
C THR A 61 3.20 -1.59 -6.53
N VAL A 62 2.28 -0.70 -6.90
CA VAL A 62 1.83 0.38 -6.00
C VAL A 62 1.32 -0.18 -4.67
N GLN A 63 0.67 -1.34 -4.69
CA GLN A 63 0.15 -1.98 -3.48
C GLN A 63 1.27 -2.45 -2.54
N ASP A 64 2.37 -2.96 -3.10
CA ASP A 64 3.54 -3.41 -2.33
C ASP A 64 4.17 -2.23 -1.58
N LEU A 65 4.29 -1.08 -2.24
CA LEU A 65 4.84 0.13 -1.62
C LEU A 65 3.90 0.70 -0.55
N ASN A 66 2.60 0.78 -0.83
CA ASN A 66 1.62 1.20 0.17
C ASN A 66 1.68 0.31 1.41
N PHE A 67 1.69 -1.02 1.22
CA PHE A 67 1.80 -1.97 2.32
C PHE A 67 3.09 -1.76 3.12
N THR A 68 4.21 -1.59 2.42
CA THR A 68 5.51 -1.37 3.03
C THR A 68 5.54 -0.08 3.87
N ILE A 69 4.96 1.01 3.35
CA ILE A 69 4.83 2.29 4.08
C ILE A 69 3.94 2.12 5.31
N THR A 70 2.76 1.51 5.16
CA THR A 70 1.84 1.27 6.28
C THR A 70 2.51 0.44 7.38
N GLN A 71 3.12 -0.70 7.03
CA GLN A 71 3.81 -1.54 8.01
C GLN A 71 4.98 -0.82 8.68
N GLY A 72 5.75 -0.04 7.90
CA GLY A 72 6.87 0.74 8.43
C GLY A 72 6.42 1.84 9.38
N CYS A 73 5.28 2.48 9.13
CA CYS A 73 4.72 3.48 10.05
C CYS A 73 4.06 2.87 11.28
N ASP A 74 3.48 1.68 11.17
CA ASP A 74 2.84 1.02 12.31
C ASP A 74 3.86 0.32 13.22
N SER A 75 4.90 -0.28 12.66
CA SER A 75 5.84 -1.17 13.37
C SER A 75 7.30 -0.69 13.37
N GLY A 76 7.61 0.39 12.65
CA GLY A 76 8.98 0.84 12.38
C GLY A 76 9.56 0.27 11.09
N PHE A 77 10.32 1.08 10.35
CA PHE A 77 11.07 0.61 9.19
C PHE A 77 12.25 -0.26 9.63
N ASN A 78 12.59 -1.26 8.82
CA ASN A 78 13.82 -2.04 8.95
C ASN A 78 14.63 -1.94 7.65
N GLU A 79 15.94 -2.19 7.71
CA GLU A 79 16.87 -1.98 6.57
C GLU A 79 16.52 -2.77 5.29
N THR A 80 15.52 -3.66 5.32
CA THR A 80 15.17 -4.57 4.23
C THR A 80 13.75 -4.41 3.70
N THR A 81 13.00 -3.37 4.05
CA THR A 81 11.56 -3.32 3.71
C THR A 81 11.31 -2.96 2.23
N ILE A 82 11.54 -3.91 1.33
CA ILE A 82 10.58 -4.23 0.28
C ILE A 82 10.04 -5.60 0.64
N ILE A 83 8.88 -5.66 1.27
CA ILE A 83 8.17 -6.93 1.40
C ILE A 83 7.58 -7.19 0.01
N ASN A 84 8.29 -7.97 -0.80
CA ASN A 84 7.68 -8.55 -2.00
C ASN A 84 6.40 -9.26 -1.57
N ASP A 85 5.30 -9.06 -2.31
CA ASP A 85 3.98 -9.66 -2.08
C ASP A 85 3.98 -11.21 -2.03
N ALA A 86 5.14 -11.85 -2.19
CA ALA A 86 5.34 -13.27 -1.90
C ALA A 86 4.88 -13.68 -0.48
N ARG A 87 4.72 -12.73 0.47
CA ARG A 87 4.10 -13.00 1.78
C ARG A 87 2.57 -12.92 1.81
N ARG A 88 1.87 -12.49 0.76
CA ARG A 88 0.44 -12.80 0.56
C ARG A 88 0.26 -14.25 0.11
N THR A 89 0.84 -15.18 0.86
CA THR A 89 0.34 -16.54 0.86
C THR A 89 -0.96 -16.54 1.67
N GLY A 90 -2.09 -16.47 0.96
CA GLY A 90 -3.37 -16.98 1.46
C GLY A 90 -4.39 -15.95 1.95
N LYS A 91 -4.96 -15.13 1.05
CA LYS A 91 -6.40 -14.82 1.21
C LYS A 91 -7.16 -16.00 0.61
N SER A 92 -7.42 -16.98 1.47
CA SER A 92 -8.10 -18.23 1.17
C SER A 92 -9.39 -17.98 0.38
N GLY A 93 -9.60 -18.72 -0.71
CA GLY A 93 -10.73 -18.59 -1.64
C GLY A 93 -12.10 -18.97 -1.07
N ILE A 94 -12.33 -18.78 0.23
CA ILE A 94 -13.55 -19.15 0.95
C ILE A 94 -14.62 -18.06 0.87
N GLU A 95 -14.24 -16.80 0.59
CA GLU A 95 -15.18 -15.68 0.50
C GLU A 95 -16.12 -15.78 -0.72
N PHE A 96 -15.72 -16.46 -1.81
CA PHE A 96 -16.57 -16.62 -2.99
C PHE A 96 -17.66 -17.69 -2.83
N ILE A 97 -17.44 -18.70 -1.98
CA ILE A 97 -18.39 -19.83 -1.83
C ILE A 97 -19.64 -19.39 -1.06
N ILE A 98 -19.48 -18.49 -0.09
CA ILE A 98 -20.61 -18.02 0.74
C ILE A 98 -21.65 -17.29 -0.13
N SER A 99 -21.23 -16.45 -1.08
CA SER A 99 -22.17 -15.78 -1.99
C SER A 99 -22.97 -16.74 -2.87
N ILE A 100 -22.36 -17.84 -3.34
CA ILE A 100 -23.05 -18.83 -4.17
C ILE A 100 -24.09 -19.59 -3.35
N LEU A 101 -23.75 -19.99 -2.13
CA LEU A 101 -24.67 -20.69 -1.24
C LEU A 101 -25.87 -19.81 -0.85
N VAL A 102 -25.65 -18.53 -0.56
CA VAL A 102 -26.72 -17.57 -0.25
C VAL A 102 -27.65 -17.37 -1.47
N ALA A 103 -27.09 -17.23 -2.68
CA ALA A 103 -27.90 -17.10 -3.89
C ALA A 103 -28.76 -18.35 -4.17
N LEU A 104 -28.19 -19.55 -3.99
CA LEU A 104 -28.94 -20.81 -4.14
C LEU A 104 -30.04 -20.94 -3.07
N PHE A 105 -29.78 -20.53 -1.83
CA PHE A 105 -30.77 -20.56 -0.75
C PHE A 105 -31.95 -19.62 -1.03
N LEU A 106 -31.68 -18.41 -1.56
CA LEU A 106 -32.72 -17.47 -1.95
C LEU A 106 -33.55 -17.98 -3.13
N LEU A 107 -32.94 -18.66 -4.11
CA LEU A 107 -33.66 -19.25 -5.25
C LEU A 107 -34.59 -20.39 -4.84
N MET A 108 -34.22 -21.18 -3.83
CA MET A 108 -35.08 -22.23 -3.29
C MET A 108 -36.23 -21.67 -2.45
N HIS A 109 -36.03 -20.56 -1.75
CA HIS A 109 -37.07 -19.91 -0.95
C HIS A 109 -38.11 -19.15 -1.80
N PHE A 110 -37.75 -18.75 -3.04
CA PHE A 110 -38.67 -18.08 -3.96
C PHE A 110 -39.57 -19.04 -4.77
N HIS A 111 -39.37 -20.35 -4.62
CA HIS A 111 -40.11 -21.40 -5.33
C HIS A 111 -41.20 -22.07 -4.46
N ASP A 112 -41.58 -21.47 -3.33
CA ASP A 112 -42.75 -21.85 -2.53
C ASP A 112 -43.79 -20.73 -2.58
#